data_AF-A0A2M7VEV4-F1
#
_entry.id   AF-A0A2M7VEV4-F1
#
_cell.length_a   1.000
_cell.length_b   1.000
_cell.length_c   1.000
_cell.angle_alpha   90.00
_cell.angle_beta   90.00
_cell.angle_gamma   90.00
#
_symmetry.space_group_name_H-M   'P 1'
#
loop_
_entity.id
_entity.type
_entity.pdbx_description
1 polymer ?
#
loop_
_entity_poly.entity_id
_entity_poly.type
_entity_poly.pdbx_seq_one_letter_code
_entity_poly.pdbx_strand_id
1 'polypeptide(L)'
;LSQERLNYLHLKFHEYEEQLQGEQTGTPTTNSLRELNVLIHQIEQNIGALNSGVFTQYLIFLLKETVTTPMDSADHMAKTLELRHGDLMLGYCTVGKSLFHCYKDNDLDLIKNRVVRDQVVISSEVICAFPQKDDEQEFMRANCERFYEWCRDNRVEDYGYDYQLPIHRPGNIPLGRIEQDYSYQEISEIFRDYQQMSLFEMR
;
A
#
# COMPACT_ATOMS: atom_id res chain seq x y z
N LEU A 1 8.01 12.04 -12.51
CA LEU A 1 6.57 11.93 -12.82
C LEU A 1 5.80 12.87 -11.90
N SER A 2 4.61 13.36 -12.27
CA SER A 2 3.72 14.13 -11.37
C SER A 2 2.67 13.20 -10.74
N GLN A 3 2.11 13.60 -9.59
CA GLN A 3 1.03 12.88 -8.91
C GLN A 3 -0.19 12.67 -9.83
N GLU A 4 -0.56 13.71 -10.58
CA GLU A 4 -1.64 13.66 -11.57
C GLU A 4 -1.45 12.54 -12.62
N ARG A 5 -0.20 12.30 -13.06
CA ARG A 5 0.10 11.21 -14.00
C ARG A 5 -0.01 9.84 -13.35
N LEU A 6 0.34 9.71 -12.07
CA LEU A 6 0.20 8.45 -11.33
C LEU A 6 -1.27 8.13 -11.10
N ASN A 7 -2.09 9.13 -10.76
CA ASN A 7 -3.54 8.99 -10.65
C ASN A 7 -4.18 8.58 -11.98
N TYR A 8 -3.75 9.17 -13.08
CA TYR A 8 -4.21 8.77 -14.41
C TYR A 8 -3.87 7.30 -14.72
N LEU A 9 -2.67 6.83 -14.35
CA LEU A 9 -2.29 5.43 -14.53
C LEU A 9 -3.15 4.49 -13.70
N HIS A 10 -3.41 4.81 -12.42
CA HIS A 10 -4.33 4.05 -11.56
C HIS A 10 -5.71 3.91 -12.20
N LEU A 11 -6.26 5.01 -12.73
CA LEU A 11 -7.56 5.00 -13.42
C LEU A 11 -7.52 4.09 -14.66
N LYS A 12 -6.47 4.17 -15.48
CA LYS A 12 -6.34 3.30 -16.66
C LYS A 12 -6.19 1.84 -16.31
N PHE A 13 -5.44 1.51 -15.27
CA PHE A 13 -5.33 0.12 -14.81
C PHE A 13 -6.64 -0.43 -14.29
N HIS A 14 -7.42 0.40 -13.59
CA HIS A 14 -8.76 0.05 -13.16
C HIS A 14 -9.72 -0.18 -14.34
N GLU A 15 -9.70 0.68 -15.36
CA GLU A 15 -10.46 0.47 -16.61
C GLU A 15 -10.08 -0.86 -17.29
N TYR A 16 -8.78 -1.20 -17.34
CA TYR A 16 -8.32 -2.47 -17.90
C TYR A 16 -8.72 -3.68 -17.05
N GLU A 17 -8.64 -3.58 -15.73
CA GLU A 17 -9.08 -4.65 -14.82
C GLU A 17 -10.58 -4.94 -15.00
N GLU A 18 -11.42 -3.91 -15.08
CA GLU A 18 -12.87 -4.09 -15.33
C GLU A 18 -13.16 -4.73 -16.69
N GLN A 19 -12.39 -4.37 -17.73
CA GLN A 19 -12.50 -5.02 -19.05
C GLN A 19 -12.05 -6.48 -19.01
N LEU A 20 -11.15 -6.84 -18.10
CA LEU A 20 -10.64 -8.18 -17.90
C LEU A 20 -11.47 -9.00 -16.91
N GLN A 21 -12.49 -8.42 -16.25
CA GLN A 21 -13.44 -9.17 -15.41
C GLN A 21 -14.26 -10.13 -16.26
N GLY A 22 -13.70 -11.32 -16.43
CA GLY A 22 -14.10 -12.39 -17.34
C GLY A 22 -12.96 -13.40 -17.55
N GLU A 23 -11.70 -12.99 -17.35
CA GLU A 23 -10.54 -13.87 -17.31
C GLU A 23 -10.23 -14.31 -15.86
N GLN A 24 -9.83 -15.57 -15.68
CA GLN A 24 -9.51 -16.12 -14.36
C GLN A 24 -8.33 -15.38 -13.72
N THR A 25 -8.37 -15.22 -12.41
CA THR A 25 -7.23 -14.75 -11.60
C THR A 25 -5.98 -15.59 -11.90
N GLY A 26 -4.88 -14.94 -12.29
CA GLY A 26 -3.61 -15.63 -12.60
C GLY A 26 -3.25 -15.71 -14.08
N THR A 27 -3.96 -15.04 -14.99
CA THR A 27 -3.45 -14.84 -16.35
C THR A 27 -2.21 -13.94 -16.34
N PRO A 28 -1.28 -14.08 -17.31
CA PRO A 28 -0.10 -13.22 -17.45
C PRO A 28 -0.43 -11.71 -17.42
N THR A 29 -1.60 -11.33 -17.93
CA THR A 29 -2.11 -9.96 -17.95
C THR A 29 -2.43 -9.45 -16.55
N THR A 30 -3.12 -10.25 -15.71
CA THR A 30 -3.43 -9.87 -14.32
C THR A 30 -2.16 -9.76 -13.45
N ASN A 31 -1.16 -10.62 -13.69
CA ASN A 31 0.14 -10.53 -13.01
C ASN A 31 0.91 -9.26 -13.42
N SER A 32 0.90 -8.93 -14.72
CA SER A 32 1.56 -7.72 -15.23
C SER A 32 0.94 -6.43 -14.65
N LEU A 33 -0.39 -6.38 -14.50
CA LEU A 33 -1.07 -5.25 -13.87
C LEU A 33 -0.70 -5.10 -12.39
N ARG A 34 -0.55 -6.22 -11.66
CA ARG A 34 -0.08 -6.21 -10.27
C ARG A 34 1.37 -5.73 -10.15
N GLU A 35 2.27 -6.23 -10.99
CA GLU A 35 3.65 -5.77 -11.03
C GLU A 35 3.74 -4.26 -11.31
N LEU A 36 2.96 -3.77 -12.28
CA LEU A 36 2.86 -2.34 -12.56
C LEU A 36 2.32 -1.55 -11.36
N ASN A 37 1.31 -2.08 -10.66
CA ASN A 37 0.78 -1.44 -9.46
C ASN A 37 1.84 -1.31 -8.36
N VAL A 38 2.63 -2.36 -8.13
CA VAL A 38 3.75 -2.33 -7.17
C VAL A 38 4.79 -1.29 -7.58
N LEU A 39 5.16 -1.22 -8.86
CA LEU A 39 6.12 -0.23 -9.37
C LEU A 39 5.62 1.21 -9.21
N ILE A 40 4.33 1.47 -9.44
CA ILE A 40 3.73 2.79 -9.20
C ILE A 40 3.81 3.17 -7.73
N HIS A 41 3.42 2.26 -6.82
CA HIS A 41 3.48 2.51 -5.39
C HIS A 41 4.93 2.78 -4.92
N GLN A 42 5.91 2.04 -5.46
CA GLN A 42 7.34 2.31 -5.18
C GLN A 42 7.76 3.70 -5.65
N ILE A 43 7.30 4.16 -6.82
CA ILE A 43 7.58 5.51 -7.31
C ILE A 43 6.93 6.58 -6.42
N GLU A 44 5.65 6.40 -6.05
CA GLU A 44 4.92 7.32 -5.16
C GLU A 44 5.63 7.47 -3.81
N GLN A 45 6.04 6.34 -3.21
CA GLN A 45 6.78 6.33 -1.96
C GLN A 45 8.14 7.03 -2.07
N ASN A 46 8.90 6.77 -3.13
CA ASN A 46 10.19 7.41 -3.36
C ASN A 46 10.04 8.92 -3.55
N ILE A 47 9.02 9.38 -4.28
CA ILE A 47 8.71 10.82 -4.42
C ILE A 47 8.36 11.41 -3.05
N GLY A 48 7.53 10.72 -2.25
CA GLY A 48 7.19 11.14 -0.89
C GLY A 48 8.42 11.27 0.02
N ALA A 49 9.31 10.28 0.00
CA ALA A 49 10.54 10.26 0.79
C ALA A 49 11.52 11.39 0.39
N LEU A 50 11.65 11.67 -0.91
CA LEU A 50 12.46 12.80 -1.39
C LEU A 50 11.93 14.15 -0.89
N ASN A 51 10.61 14.28 -0.76
CA ASN A 51 9.98 15.52 -0.29
C ASN A 51 10.06 15.68 1.24
N SER A 52 9.97 14.59 1.99
CA SER A 52 9.94 14.61 3.46
C SER A 52 11.33 14.52 4.11
N GLY A 53 12.32 13.98 3.40
CA GLY A 53 13.64 13.63 3.96
C GLY A 53 13.62 12.43 4.91
N VAL A 54 12.48 11.74 5.04
CA VAL A 54 12.33 10.51 5.84
C VAL A 54 12.29 9.32 4.89
N PHE A 55 13.20 8.38 5.07
CA PHE A 55 13.34 7.21 4.22
C PHE A 55 12.90 5.95 4.95
N THR A 56 11.99 5.21 4.32
CA THR A 56 11.62 3.85 4.73
C THR A 56 11.98 2.90 3.61
N GLN A 57 12.74 1.86 3.94
CA GLN A 57 13.02 0.79 2.99
C GLN A 57 11.92 -0.25 3.08
N TYR A 58 11.37 -0.65 1.94
CA TYR A 58 10.36 -1.68 1.85
C TYR A 58 10.87 -2.85 1.03
N LEU A 59 10.60 -4.06 1.53
CA LEU A 59 10.75 -5.30 0.79
C LEU A 59 9.37 -5.88 0.57
N ILE A 60 8.94 -5.98 -0.69
CA ILE A 60 7.62 -6.48 -1.05
C ILE A 60 7.81 -7.87 -1.65
N PHE A 61 7.15 -8.87 -1.08
CA PHE A 61 7.18 -10.24 -1.56
C PHE A 61 5.78 -10.67 -1.95
N LEU A 62 5.66 -11.34 -3.09
CA LEU A 62 4.47 -12.11 -3.43
C LEU A 62 4.81 -13.59 -3.24
N LEU A 63 4.21 -14.24 -2.23
CA LEU A 63 4.44 -15.67 -2.04
C LEU A 63 3.78 -16.46 -3.18
N LYS A 64 4.44 -17.53 -3.64
CA LYS A 64 4.10 -18.29 -4.86
C LYS A 64 2.65 -18.78 -4.94
N GLU A 65 1.99 -18.98 -3.80
CA GLU A 65 0.60 -19.41 -3.77
C GLU A 65 -0.33 -18.21 -3.80
N THR A 66 -1.06 -18.02 -4.91
CA THR A 66 -2.04 -16.95 -5.08
C THR A 66 -3.38 -17.32 -4.45
N VAL A 67 -3.37 -17.70 -3.18
CA VAL A 67 -4.60 -17.91 -2.42
C VAL A 67 -5.06 -16.57 -1.88
N THR A 68 -6.34 -16.25 -2.10
CA THR A 68 -6.98 -15.07 -1.54
C THR A 68 -8.10 -15.48 -0.61
N THR A 69 -8.20 -14.82 0.54
CA THR A 69 -9.27 -15.04 1.52
C THR A 69 -10.04 -13.74 1.71
N PRO A 70 -11.37 -13.71 1.58
CA PRO A 70 -12.17 -12.51 1.88
C PRO A 70 -11.91 -12.03 3.31
N MET A 71 -11.77 -10.72 3.49
CA MET A 71 -11.62 -10.09 4.79
C MET A 71 -12.98 -9.87 5.44
N ASP A 72 -13.04 -10.04 6.77
CA ASP A 72 -14.18 -9.64 7.57
C ASP A 72 -13.92 -8.34 8.35
N SER A 73 -14.89 -7.95 9.18
CA SER A 73 -14.78 -6.73 9.99
C SER A 73 -13.68 -6.82 11.05
N ALA A 74 -13.41 -8.00 11.61
CA ALA A 74 -12.34 -8.19 12.59
C ALA A 74 -10.96 -8.06 11.93
N ASP A 75 -10.77 -8.61 10.73
CA ASP A 75 -9.55 -8.44 9.94
C ASP A 75 -9.29 -6.96 9.67
N HIS A 76 -10.32 -6.24 9.24
CA HIS A 76 -10.23 -4.80 9.03
C HIS A 76 -9.84 -4.04 10.29
N MET A 77 -10.41 -4.39 11.44
CA MET A 77 -10.11 -3.74 12.72
C MET A 77 -8.70 -4.01 13.23
N ALA A 78 -8.02 -5.05 12.73
CA ALA A 78 -6.62 -5.33 13.04
C ALA A 78 -5.63 -4.39 12.33
N LYS A 79 -6.08 -3.58 11.36
CA LYS A 79 -5.23 -2.61 10.67
C LYS A 79 -4.70 -1.54 11.62
N THR A 80 -3.42 -1.20 11.43
CA THR A 80 -2.71 -0.14 12.15
C THR A 80 -1.86 0.72 11.22
N LEU A 81 -1.72 1.99 11.57
CA LEU A 81 -0.75 2.91 10.96
C LEU A 81 0.61 2.86 11.65
N GLU A 82 0.72 2.20 12.81
CA GLU A 82 2.00 2.02 13.47
C GLU A 82 2.91 1.15 12.59
N LEU A 83 4.09 1.70 12.28
CA LEU A 83 5.14 1.00 11.55
C LEU A 83 6.45 1.13 12.33
N ARG A 84 7.09 0.00 12.61
CA ARG A 84 8.36 -0.07 13.32
C ARG A 84 9.41 -0.77 12.48
N HIS A 85 10.66 -0.51 12.82
CA HIS A 85 11.80 -1.14 12.17
C HIS A 85 11.68 -2.67 12.21
N GLY A 86 11.65 -3.29 11.03
CA GLY A 86 11.60 -4.74 10.87
C GLY A 86 10.20 -5.36 10.88
N ASP A 87 9.13 -4.55 10.90
CA ASP A 87 7.76 -5.08 10.86
C ASP A 87 7.47 -5.80 9.54
N LEU A 88 6.80 -6.95 9.65
CA LEU A 88 6.22 -7.70 8.55
C LEU A 88 4.71 -7.45 8.54
N MET A 89 4.21 -6.89 7.45
CA MET A 89 2.83 -6.46 7.28
C MET A 89 2.16 -7.17 6.11
N LEU A 90 0.85 -7.34 6.17
CA LEU A 90 0.04 -7.77 5.04
C LEU A 90 0.06 -6.68 3.95
N GLY A 91 0.39 -7.09 2.73
CA GLY A 91 0.34 -6.24 1.55
C GLY A 91 -1.09 -5.87 1.16
N TYR A 92 -1.24 -4.72 0.52
CA TYR A 92 -2.54 -4.20 0.10
C TYR A 92 -3.09 -4.97 -1.11
N CYS A 93 -2.20 -5.39 -2.03
CA CYS A 93 -2.47 -6.26 -3.19
C CYS A 93 -3.80 -5.99 -3.93
N THR A 94 -4.22 -4.72 -3.99
CA THR A 94 -5.46 -4.29 -4.62
C THR A 94 -5.10 -3.23 -5.65
N VAL A 95 -5.65 -3.34 -6.86
CA VAL A 95 -5.44 -2.35 -7.91
C VAL A 95 -6.28 -1.11 -7.61
N GLY A 96 -5.66 0.06 -7.66
CA GLY A 96 -6.29 1.34 -7.32
C GLY A 96 -5.92 1.84 -5.92
N LYS A 97 -6.70 2.80 -5.40
CA LYS A 97 -6.42 3.49 -4.13
C LYS A 97 -7.50 3.23 -3.10
N SER A 98 -7.06 2.99 -1.86
CA SER A 98 -7.93 2.97 -0.68
C SER A 98 -8.40 4.37 -0.34
N LEU A 99 -9.41 4.48 0.52
CA LEU A 99 -9.88 5.79 0.96
C LEU A 99 -8.77 6.56 1.69
N PHE A 100 -7.94 5.85 2.46
CA PHE A 100 -6.80 6.44 3.15
C PHE A 100 -5.70 6.91 2.18
N HIS A 101 -5.43 6.17 1.10
CA HIS A 101 -4.51 6.63 0.06
C HIS A 101 -5.03 7.92 -0.62
N CYS A 102 -6.34 8.01 -0.87
CA CYS A 102 -6.94 9.23 -1.40
C CYS A 102 -6.75 10.43 -0.47
N TYR A 103 -6.84 10.23 0.85
CA TYR A 103 -6.51 11.28 1.84
C TYR A 103 -5.05 11.72 1.75
N LYS A 104 -4.10 10.77 1.76
CA LYS A 104 -2.66 11.09 1.75
C LYS A 104 -2.25 11.91 0.53
N ASP A 105 -2.89 11.65 -0.61
CA ASP A 105 -2.56 12.28 -1.89
C ASP A 105 -3.52 13.43 -2.24
N ASN A 106 -4.52 13.70 -1.38
CA ASN A 106 -5.60 14.66 -1.60
C ASN A 106 -6.39 14.43 -2.91
N ASP A 107 -6.66 13.17 -3.23
CA ASP A 107 -7.31 12.73 -4.48
C ASP A 107 -8.85 12.75 -4.40
N LEU A 108 -9.42 13.94 -4.19
CA LEU A 108 -10.88 14.10 -4.11
C LEU A 108 -11.63 13.68 -5.38
N ASP A 109 -10.98 13.77 -6.53
CA ASP A 109 -11.60 13.39 -7.80
C ASP A 109 -11.84 11.88 -7.89
N LEU A 110 -11.00 11.04 -7.26
CA LEU A 110 -11.24 9.60 -7.19
C LEU A 110 -12.47 9.27 -6.33
N ILE A 111 -12.65 10.02 -5.24
CA ILE A 111 -13.83 9.91 -4.38
C ILE A 111 -15.09 10.33 -5.13
N LYS A 112 -15.07 11.50 -5.79
CA LYS A 112 -16.21 12.01 -6.57
C LYS A 112 -16.63 11.06 -7.69
N ASN A 113 -15.65 10.43 -8.34
CA ASN A 113 -15.88 9.45 -9.41
C ASN A 113 -16.21 8.04 -8.88
N ARG A 114 -16.24 7.83 -7.57
CA ARG A 114 -16.58 6.56 -6.91
C ARG A 114 -15.68 5.38 -7.31
N VAL A 115 -14.39 5.66 -7.49
CA VAL A 115 -13.38 4.66 -7.91
C VAL A 115 -12.40 4.28 -6.79
N VAL A 116 -12.74 4.54 -5.52
CA VAL A 116 -11.98 4.03 -4.37
C VAL A 116 -12.11 2.49 -4.31
N ARG A 117 -10.99 1.83 -3.98
CA ARG A 117 -10.81 0.38 -4.02
C ARG A 117 -10.21 -0.12 -2.71
N ASP A 118 -10.93 -0.10 -1.60
CA ASP A 118 -10.38 -0.65 -0.35
C ASP A 118 -10.06 -2.15 -0.46
N GLN A 119 -9.09 -2.60 0.33
CA GLN A 119 -8.69 -4.00 0.37
C GLN A 119 -9.87 -4.83 0.89
N VAL A 120 -10.26 -5.88 0.18
CA VAL A 120 -11.37 -6.79 0.58
C VAL A 120 -10.93 -8.24 0.71
N VAL A 121 -9.67 -8.54 0.40
CA VAL A 121 -9.08 -9.88 0.50
C VAL A 121 -7.69 -9.82 1.15
N ILE A 122 -7.40 -10.83 1.95
CA ILE A 122 -6.05 -11.23 2.35
C ILE A 122 -5.42 -11.91 1.14
N SER A 123 -4.22 -11.48 0.76
CA SER A 123 -3.43 -12.06 -0.32
C SER A 123 -2.11 -12.62 0.21
N SER A 124 -1.34 -13.23 -0.68
CA SER A 124 0.02 -13.69 -0.40
C SER A 124 1.09 -12.58 -0.50
N GLU A 125 0.69 -11.33 -0.73
CA GLU A 125 1.60 -10.19 -0.68
C GLU A 125 1.93 -9.82 0.76
N VAL A 126 3.22 -9.70 1.07
CA VAL A 126 3.71 -9.22 2.36
C VAL A 126 4.73 -8.11 2.16
N ILE A 127 4.79 -7.20 3.13
CA ILE A 127 5.67 -6.04 3.13
C ILE A 127 6.53 -6.10 4.39
N CYS A 128 7.85 -6.18 4.22
CA CYS A 128 8.79 -5.91 5.29
C CYS A 128 9.16 -4.43 5.27
N ALA A 129 9.02 -3.73 6.38
CA ALA A 129 9.31 -2.32 6.49
C ALA A 129 10.51 -2.05 7.40
N PHE A 130 11.41 -1.19 6.95
CA PHE A 130 12.61 -0.78 7.65
C PHE A 130 12.73 0.75 7.63
N PRO A 131 11.88 1.46 8.41
CA PRO A 131 11.99 2.90 8.56
C PRO A 131 13.31 3.30 9.21
N GLN A 132 13.86 4.45 8.81
CA GLN A 132 15.09 4.99 9.42
C GLN A 132 14.89 5.38 10.89
N LYS A 133 13.65 5.72 11.26
CA LYS A 133 13.21 6.00 12.63
C LYS A 133 11.86 5.36 12.82
N ASP A 134 11.63 4.69 13.94
CA ASP A 134 10.30 4.21 14.30
C ASP A 134 9.30 5.37 14.29
N ASP A 135 8.10 5.09 13.82
CA ASP A 135 7.04 6.07 13.87
C ASP A 135 6.65 6.35 15.33
N GLU A 136 6.57 7.63 15.67
CA GLU A 136 6.05 8.03 16.96
C GLU A 136 4.56 7.70 17.02
N GLN A 137 4.14 6.90 18.01
CA GLN A 137 2.73 6.48 18.16
C GLN A 137 1.77 7.66 18.15
N GLU A 138 2.17 8.78 18.76
CA GLU A 138 1.38 10.01 18.80
C GLU A 138 1.19 10.64 17.41
N PHE A 139 2.25 10.64 16.59
CA PHE A 139 2.18 11.09 15.20
C PHE A 139 1.20 10.24 14.38
N MET A 140 1.22 8.91 14.57
CA MET A 140 0.31 8.01 13.84
C MET A 140 -1.14 8.12 14.28
N ARG A 141 -1.39 8.33 15.58
CA ARG A 141 -2.73 8.65 16.09
C ARG A 141 -3.24 9.97 15.51
N ALA A 142 -2.42 11.02 15.54
CA ALA A 142 -2.78 12.31 14.95
C ALA A 142 -3.05 12.20 13.44
N ASN A 143 -2.31 11.36 12.72
CA ASN A 143 -2.55 11.14 11.29
C ASN A 143 -3.88 10.41 11.03
N CYS A 144 -4.23 9.46 11.90
CA CYS A 144 -5.53 8.78 11.86
C CYS A 144 -6.67 9.78 12.11
N GLU A 145 -6.53 10.66 13.10
CA GLU A 145 -7.52 11.70 13.39
C GLU A 145 -7.69 12.67 12.21
N ARG A 146 -6.59 13.14 11.62
CA ARG A 146 -6.61 14.00 10.42
C ARG A 146 -7.30 13.36 9.22
N PHE A 147 -7.18 12.04 9.05
CA PHE A 147 -7.93 11.32 8.01
C PHE A 147 -9.44 11.46 8.22
N TYR A 148 -9.93 11.19 9.43
CA TYR A 148 -11.35 11.30 9.75
C TYR A 148 -11.86 12.75 9.64
N GLU A 149 -11.06 13.72 10.05
CA GLU A 149 -11.37 15.15 9.87
C GLU A 149 -11.45 15.53 8.40
N TRP A 150 -10.47 15.10 7.60
CA TRP A 150 -10.46 15.35 6.17
C TRP A 150 -11.67 14.73 5.47
N CYS A 151 -12.07 13.51 5.84
CA CYS A 151 -13.27 12.87 5.29
C CYS A 151 -14.54 13.67 5.61
N ARG A 152 -14.67 14.14 6.85
CA ARG A 152 -15.78 14.98 7.30
C ARG A 152 -15.82 16.31 6.54
N ASP A 153 -14.69 17.00 6.47
CA ASP A 153 -14.59 18.35 5.90
C ASP A 153 -14.84 18.34 4.39
N ASN A 154 -14.47 17.24 3.70
CA ASN A 154 -14.74 17.04 2.28
C ASN A 154 -16.08 16.33 1.98
N ARG A 155 -16.88 16.05 3.02
CA ARG A 155 -18.19 15.38 2.90
C ARG A 155 -18.12 14.09 2.08
N VAL A 156 -17.16 13.23 2.40
CA VAL A 156 -16.91 11.98 1.69
C VAL A 156 -18.16 11.07 1.61
N GLU A 157 -19.02 11.13 2.63
CA GLU A 157 -20.32 10.44 2.68
C GLU A 157 -21.27 10.87 1.55
N ASP A 158 -21.25 12.13 1.09
CA ASP A 158 -22.09 12.62 -0.03
C ASP A 158 -21.80 11.86 -1.34
N TYR A 159 -20.61 11.25 -1.43
CA TYR A 159 -20.19 10.47 -2.60
C TYR A 159 -20.42 8.96 -2.44
N GLY A 160 -20.97 8.52 -1.30
CA GLY A 160 -21.34 7.12 -1.06
C GLY A 160 -20.33 6.31 -0.23
N TYR A 161 -19.43 6.97 0.48
CA TYR A 161 -18.42 6.33 1.32
C TYR A 161 -18.68 6.63 2.80
N ASP A 162 -19.14 5.63 3.54
CA ASP A 162 -19.21 5.70 5.01
C ASP A 162 -17.83 5.36 5.58
N TYR A 163 -16.99 6.38 5.68
CA TYR A 163 -15.59 6.27 6.09
C TYR A 163 -15.38 5.78 7.54
N GLN A 164 -16.45 5.61 8.31
CA GLN A 164 -16.42 5.04 9.66
C GLN A 164 -16.51 3.51 9.65
N LEU A 165 -16.89 2.90 8.51
CA LEU A 165 -16.93 1.44 8.39
C LEU A 165 -15.53 0.81 8.48
N PRO A 166 -15.41 -0.41 9.05
CA PRO A 166 -14.13 -1.09 9.20
C PRO A 166 -13.32 -1.20 7.90
N ILE A 167 -13.98 -1.40 6.76
CA ILE A 167 -13.33 -1.54 5.45
C ILE A 167 -12.41 -0.35 5.10
N HIS A 168 -12.77 0.85 5.53
CA HIS A 168 -12.02 2.09 5.30
C HIS A 168 -10.99 2.39 6.39
N ARG A 169 -10.84 1.51 7.38
CA ARG A 169 -9.85 1.70 8.46
C ARG A 169 -8.45 1.82 7.86
N PRO A 170 -7.69 2.87 8.22
CA PRO A 170 -6.39 3.12 7.63
C PRO A 170 -5.32 2.15 8.15
N GLY A 171 -4.32 1.91 7.30
CA GLY A 171 -3.13 1.13 7.63
C GLY A 171 -3.14 -0.32 7.14
N ASN A 172 -2.20 -1.10 7.66
CA ASN A 172 -1.92 -2.48 7.27
C ASN A 172 -2.08 -3.43 8.47
N ILE A 173 -2.25 -4.72 8.20
CA ILE A 173 -2.34 -5.75 9.25
C ILE A 173 -0.92 -6.22 9.60
N PRO A 174 -0.48 -6.14 10.86
CA PRO A 174 0.80 -6.69 11.28
C PRO A 174 0.75 -8.22 11.32
N LEU A 175 1.73 -8.86 10.70
CA LEU A 175 1.89 -10.32 10.65
C LEU A 175 3.04 -10.81 11.56
N GLY A 176 4.03 -9.96 11.79
CA GLY A 176 5.17 -10.29 12.64
C GLY A 176 6.25 -9.21 12.60
N ARG A 177 7.43 -9.57 13.08
CA ARG A 177 8.64 -8.75 13.02
C ARG A 177 9.84 -9.66 12.84
N ILE A 178 10.90 -9.16 12.21
CA ILE A 178 12.20 -9.84 12.24
C ILE A 178 12.64 -10.07 13.70
N GLU A 179 13.31 -11.19 13.94
CA GLU A 179 13.79 -11.54 15.27
C GLU A 179 15.13 -10.85 15.58
N GLN A 180 15.97 -10.66 14.57
CA GLN A 180 17.28 -10.02 14.72
C GLN A 180 17.17 -8.50 14.72
N ASP A 181 17.95 -7.84 15.57
CA ASP A 181 18.08 -6.39 15.56
C ASP A 181 19.08 -5.97 14.47
N TYR A 182 18.57 -5.70 13.27
CA TYR A 182 19.32 -5.01 12.23
C TYR A 182 19.06 -3.51 12.30
N SER A 183 20.12 -2.72 12.12
CA SER A 183 20.01 -1.29 11.88
C SER A 183 19.56 -1.00 10.44
N TYR A 184 19.03 0.20 10.22
CA TYR A 184 18.72 0.69 8.88
C TYR A 184 19.93 0.61 7.93
N GLN A 185 21.14 0.89 8.43
CA GLN A 185 22.37 0.81 7.65
C GLN A 185 22.69 -0.62 7.24
N GLU A 186 22.59 -1.59 8.16
CA GLU A 186 22.82 -3.00 7.85
C GLU A 186 21.79 -3.54 6.83
N ILE A 187 20.51 -3.18 6.98
CA ILE A 187 19.49 -3.51 5.97
C ILE A 187 19.83 -2.89 4.60
N SER A 188 20.30 -1.64 4.58
CA SER A 188 20.71 -0.96 3.34
C SER A 188 21.85 -1.70 2.63
N GLU A 189 22.80 -2.23 3.40
CA GLU A 189 23.94 -3.00 2.88
C GLU A 189 23.47 -4.35 2.33
N ILE A 190 22.63 -5.08 3.08
CA ILE A 190 22.03 -6.34 2.63
C ILE A 190 21.27 -6.15 1.30
N PHE A 191 20.50 -5.06 1.18
CA PHE A 191 19.73 -4.78 -0.04
C PHE A 191 20.63 -4.45 -1.22
N ARG A 192 21.70 -3.69 -0.99
CA ARG A 192 22.69 -3.36 -2.02
C ARG A 192 23.37 -4.61 -2.53
N ASP A 193 23.77 -5.51 -1.64
CA ASP A 193 24.45 -6.75 -1.98
C ASP A 193 23.52 -7.68 -2.77
N TYR A 194 22.26 -7.81 -2.34
CA TYR A 194 21.24 -8.57 -3.07
C TYR A 194 21.01 -8.05 -4.50
N GLN A 195 20.87 -6.73 -4.68
CA GLN A 195 20.70 -6.14 -6.01
C GLN A 195 21.91 -6.42 -6.91
N GLN A 196 23.13 -6.33 -6.37
CA GLN A 196 24.33 -6.65 -7.12
C GLN A 196 24.37 -8.14 -7.53
N MET A 197 24.03 -9.06 -6.62
CA MET A 197 23.96 -10.49 -6.94
C MET A 197 22.93 -10.79 -8.03
N SER A 198 21.74 -10.20 -7.98
CA SER A 198 20.69 -10.40 -9.00
C SER A 198 21.12 -9.93 -10.40
N LEU A 199 21.93 -8.88 -10.50
CA LEU A 199 22.50 -8.40 -11.76
C LEU A 199 23.60 -9.32 -12.31
N PHE A 200 24.29 -10.06 -11.45
CA PHE A 200 25.29 -11.05 -11.85
C PHE A 200 24.66 -12.37 -12.31
N GLU A 201 23.52 -12.78 -11.75
CA GLU A 201 22.79 -13.99 -12.16
C GLU A 201 22.00 -13.82 -13.48
N MET A 202 21.86 -12.59 -13.98
CA MET A 202 21.24 -12.27 -15.29
C MET A 202 22.27 -12.11 -16.43
N ARG A 203 23.54 -12.51 -16.24
CA ARG A 203 24.57 -12.60 -17.29
C ARG A 203 24.96 -14.04 -17.57
#